data_AF-A0A1X7THX8-F1
#
_entry.id   AF-A0A1X7THX8-F1
#
_cell.length_a   1.000
_cell.length_b   1.000
_cell.length_c   1.000
_cell.angle_alpha   90.00
_cell.angle_beta   90.00
_cell.angle_gamma   90.00
#
_symmetry.space_group_name_H-M   'P 1'
#
loop_
_entity.id
_entity.type
_entity.pdbx_description
1 polymer ?
#
loop_
_entity_poly.entity_id
_entity_poly.type
_entity_poly.pdbx_seq_one_letter_code
_entity_poly.pdbx_strand_id
1 'polypeptide(L)'
;MVLDLQKKATLLVVLIQDQLILALKEIYLLCLIAACQILLDVTSTTEPIEKLLNYFWHHLEIDIQTLCRATQHSFDDCILLLHTLLSRKDRQSWETKFDQIVIKPNFEIQKEQEGVIEQHIDRGRQLIIEDSDIKYRSLLQMVYETGPTTSSSIMPHLWIYRPLITIDHVSLSLERNTKFAGLTVLKEFLKKVKLLEALVCLPDIIRLQQFLYESCHLRIDETEVASSLEKFIRKGFIRTHKQQKLLAQAENFCVAWNKRVQQCIDTVNVALGFLQHSGKNPQIFMKRFMIDLKMEGKMPKSVEERCELCHVISLWRLVNVEQAKQITIGKEDPFPGIDKVFKENLEEKQKEALQVALGTYDMDQFLEVMYEFIVTQVKSRREFEADDELIEAYIDVCDYFLLEKIPNFAEKFPKEFSLKHITEIWKYAVKYQQEQIAKLQ
;
A
#
# COMPACT_ATOMS: atom_id res chain seq x y z
N MET A 1 -24.28 -32.75 17.11
CA MET A 1 -25.15 -31.75 17.77
C MET A 1 -24.39 -30.50 18.18
N VAL A 2 -23.26 -30.60 18.91
CA VAL A 2 -22.43 -29.44 19.31
C VAL A 2 -21.77 -28.70 18.12
N LEU A 3 -21.22 -29.43 17.13
CA LEU A 3 -20.66 -28.83 15.90
C LEU A 3 -21.69 -28.10 15.02
N ASP A 4 -22.97 -28.49 15.10
CA ASP A 4 -24.04 -27.90 14.28
C ASP A 4 -24.57 -26.60 14.91
N LEU A 5 -24.56 -26.53 16.25
CA LEU A 5 -24.81 -25.30 17.01
C LEU A 5 -23.66 -24.29 16.86
N GLN A 6 -22.41 -24.75 16.80
CA GLN A 6 -21.25 -23.88 16.60
C GLN A 6 -21.25 -23.27 15.19
N LYS A 7 -21.54 -24.06 14.15
CA LYS A 7 -21.71 -23.54 12.78
C LYS A 7 -22.89 -22.59 12.63
N LYS A 8 -24.02 -22.87 13.29
CA LYS A 8 -25.19 -21.97 13.31
C LYS A 8 -24.93 -20.69 14.10
N ALA A 9 -24.14 -20.74 15.18
CA ALA A 9 -23.71 -19.56 15.94
C ALA A 9 -22.72 -18.70 15.13
N THR A 10 -21.78 -19.30 14.39
CA THR A 10 -20.90 -18.56 13.48
C THR A 10 -21.68 -17.92 12.33
N LEU A 11 -22.66 -18.63 11.75
CA LEU A 11 -23.56 -18.07 10.72
C LEU A 11 -24.47 -16.96 11.27
N LEU A 12 -24.95 -17.09 12.51
CA LEU A 12 -25.74 -16.03 13.17
C LEU A 12 -24.87 -14.81 13.50
N VAL A 13 -23.64 -14.99 13.99
CA VAL A 13 -22.70 -13.88 14.24
C VAL A 13 -22.35 -13.17 12.93
N VAL A 14 -22.16 -13.91 11.84
CA VAL A 14 -21.96 -13.35 10.49
C VAL A 14 -23.22 -12.60 10.00
N LEU A 15 -24.43 -13.13 10.22
CA LEU A 15 -25.68 -12.48 9.83
C LEU A 15 -26.04 -11.23 10.66
N ILE A 16 -25.70 -11.22 11.96
CA ILE A 16 -25.88 -10.05 12.85
C ILE A 16 -24.82 -8.99 12.57
N GLN A 17 -23.57 -9.42 12.32
CA GLN A 17 -22.53 -8.54 11.77
C GLN A 17 -23.03 -7.93 10.47
N ASP A 18 -23.59 -8.70 9.54
CA ASP A 18 -24.06 -8.18 8.25
C ASP A 18 -25.16 -7.12 8.39
N GLN A 19 -26.11 -7.25 9.33
CA GLN A 19 -27.18 -6.25 9.49
C GLN A 19 -26.75 -4.95 10.22
N LEU A 20 -25.89 -5.05 11.24
CA LEU A 20 -25.33 -3.85 11.89
C LEU A 20 -24.30 -3.17 10.98
N ILE A 21 -23.49 -3.96 10.26
CA ILE A 21 -22.60 -3.51 9.19
C ILE A 21 -23.42 -2.95 8.03
N LEU A 22 -24.66 -3.39 7.75
CA LEU A 22 -25.52 -2.80 6.70
C LEU A 22 -26.00 -1.40 7.09
N ALA A 23 -26.44 -1.18 8.33
CA ALA A 23 -26.88 0.15 8.79
C ALA A 23 -25.70 1.13 8.99
N LEU A 24 -24.56 0.63 9.50
CA LEU A 24 -23.31 1.40 9.56
C LEU A 24 -22.72 1.59 8.16
N LYS A 25 -22.79 0.60 7.27
CA LYS A 25 -22.47 0.78 5.84
C LYS A 25 -23.38 1.84 5.28
N GLU A 26 -24.68 1.87 5.48
CA GLU A 26 -25.53 2.92 4.88
C GLU A 26 -25.12 4.32 5.32
N ILE A 27 -24.81 4.58 6.59
CA ILE A 27 -24.35 5.91 7.05
C ILE A 27 -22.96 6.24 6.50
N TYR A 28 -22.00 5.31 6.60
CA TYR A 28 -20.64 5.54 6.12
C TYR A 28 -20.58 5.57 4.60
N LEU A 29 -21.35 4.75 3.90
CA LEU A 29 -21.54 4.72 2.45
C LEU A 29 -22.29 5.96 1.99
N LEU A 30 -23.27 6.50 2.73
CA LEU A 30 -23.87 7.80 2.42
C LEU A 30 -22.88 8.95 2.64
N CYS A 31 -22.05 8.91 3.68
CA CYS A 31 -20.96 9.86 3.87
C CYS A 31 -19.86 9.71 2.82
N LEU A 32 -19.55 8.48 2.40
CA LEU A 32 -18.56 8.17 1.35
C LEU A 32 -19.13 8.55 -0.02
N ILE A 33 -20.41 8.31 -0.28
CA ILE A 33 -21.12 8.70 -1.50
C ILE A 33 -21.22 10.22 -1.55
N ALA A 34 -21.57 10.89 -0.45
CA ALA A 34 -21.61 12.34 -0.37
C ALA A 34 -20.20 12.95 -0.50
N ALA A 35 -19.19 12.37 0.13
CA ALA A 35 -17.80 12.79 -0.04
C ALA A 35 -17.31 12.54 -1.47
N CYS A 36 -17.63 11.41 -2.08
CA CYS A 36 -17.33 11.08 -3.46
C CYS A 36 -18.08 12.01 -4.43
N GLN A 37 -19.34 12.37 -4.18
CA GLN A 37 -20.13 13.31 -4.99
C GLN A 37 -19.60 14.73 -4.88
N ILE A 38 -19.26 15.19 -3.66
CA ILE A 38 -18.62 16.49 -3.43
C ILE A 38 -17.22 16.51 -4.07
N LEU A 39 -16.47 15.41 -3.99
CA LEU A 39 -15.18 15.27 -4.64
C LEU A 39 -15.35 15.31 -6.16
N LEU A 40 -16.28 14.55 -6.75
CA LEU A 40 -16.60 14.56 -8.18
C LEU A 40 -17.04 15.94 -8.70
N ASP A 41 -17.85 16.67 -7.93
CA ASP A 41 -18.27 18.04 -8.25
C ASP A 41 -17.10 19.03 -8.20
N VAL A 42 -16.08 18.77 -7.37
CA VAL A 42 -14.91 19.65 -7.19
C VAL A 42 -13.75 19.26 -8.13
N THR A 43 -13.59 17.99 -8.49
CA THR A 43 -12.39 17.47 -9.18
C THR A 43 -12.55 17.35 -10.69
N SER A 44 -13.73 17.55 -11.28
CA SER A 44 -13.94 17.43 -12.74
C SER A 44 -13.44 16.08 -13.32
N THR A 45 -13.38 15.03 -12.51
CA THR A 45 -12.79 13.73 -12.90
C THR A 45 -13.86 12.78 -13.41
N THR A 46 -13.63 12.20 -14.60
CA THR A 46 -14.47 11.19 -15.28
C THR A 46 -14.22 9.76 -14.76
N GLU A 47 -13.95 9.57 -13.46
CA GLU A 47 -13.74 8.21 -12.91
C GLU A 47 -15.08 7.58 -12.48
N PRO A 48 -15.30 6.26 -12.69
CA PRO A 48 -16.51 5.59 -12.21
C PRO A 48 -16.54 5.61 -10.67
N ILE A 49 -17.63 6.15 -10.11
CA ILE A 49 -17.91 6.28 -8.66
C ILE A 49 -17.60 4.99 -7.90
N GLU A 50 -17.87 3.83 -8.50
CA GLU A 50 -17.69 2.50 -7.90
C GLU A 50 -16.22 2.18 -7.57
N LYS A 51 -15.26 2.63 -8.39
CA LYS A 51 -13.83 2.39 -8.13
C LYS A 51 -13.29 3.30 -7.03
N LEU A 52 -13.72 4.56 -7.02
CA LEU A 52 -13.41 5.50 -5.95
C LEU A 52 -13.98 5.01 -4.61
N LEU A 53 -15.23 4.55 -4.59
CA LEU A 53 -15.86 3.95 -3.41
C LEU A 53 -15.05 2.75 -2.90
N ASN A 54 -14.66 1.82 -3.79
CA ASN A 54 -13.87 0.65 -3.40
C ASN A 54 -12.47 1.04 -2.87
N TYR A 55 -11.82 2.02 -3.48
CA TYR A 55 -10.54 2.55 -3.01
C TYR A 55 -10.66 3.14 -1.60
N PHE A 56 -11.59 4.07 -1.39
CA PHE A 56 -11.79 4.70 -0.09
C PHE A 56 -12.26 3.71 0.98
N TRP A 57 -13.10 2.73 0.60
CA TRP A 57 -13.51 1.67 1.50
C TRP A 57 -12.35 0.80 1.95
N HIS A 58 -11.46 0.43 1.02
CA HIS A 58 -10.26 -0.35 1.36
C HIS A 58 -9.32 0.41 2.30
N HIS A 59 -9.14 1.71 2.07
CA HIS A 59 -8.37 2.57 2.97
C HIS A 59 -9.01 2.68 4.35
N LEU A 60 -10.33 2.88 4.41
CA LEU A 60 -11.08 2.93 5.67
C LEU A 60 -10.95 1.62 6.45
N GLU A 61 -11.02 0.47 5.76
CA GLU A 61 -10.85 -0.84 6.39
C GLU A 61 -9.46 -1.01 7.00
N ILE A 62 -8.41 -0.62 6.27
CA ILE A 62 -7.02 -0.66 6.77
C ILE A 62 -6.84 0.28 7.97
N ASP A 63 -7.45 1.45 7.93
CA ASP A 63 -7.38 2.43 9.01
C ASP A 63 -8.10 1.92 10.26
N ILE A 64 -9.29 1.32 10.12
CA ILE A 64 -10.01 0.69 11.24
C ILE A 64 -9.21 -0.50 11.80
N GLN A 65 -8.62 -1.34 10.95
CA GLN A 65 -7.78 -2.45 11.41
C GLN A 65 -6.54 -1.95 12.17
N THR A 66 -5.93 -0.86 11.72
CA THR A 66 -4.80 -0.22 12.40
C THR A 66 -5.26 0.37 13.75
N LEU A 67 -6.43 0.99 13.80
CA LEU A 67 -7.05 1.49 15.03
C LEU A 67 -7.35 0.35 16.01
N CYS A 68 -7.86 -0.79 15.54
CA CYS A 68 -8.09 -1.98 16.36
C CYS A 68 -6.79 -2.48 16.99
N ARG A 69 -5.71 -2.58 16.18
CA ARG A 69 -4.39 -3.00 16.65
C ARG A 69 -3.82 -2.07 17.70
N ALA A 70 -4.00 -0.76 17.52
CA ALA A 70 -3.43 0.24 18.40
C ALA A 70 -4.25 0.38 19.71
N THR A 71 -5.57 0.37 19.63
CA THR A 71 -6.46 0.57 20.79
C THR A 71 -6.74 -0.69 21.59
N GLN A 72 -6.49 -1.89 21.03
CA GLN A 72 -6.88 -3.17 21.63
C GLN A 72 -8.39 -3.30 21.90
N HIS A 73 -9.21 -2.62 21.10
CA HIS A 73 -10.65 -2.80 21.12
C HIS A 73 -11.09 -3.71 19.97
N SER A 74 -12.30 -4.28 20.10
CA SER A 74 -12.88 -5.07 19.01
C SER A 74 -13.18 -4.17 17.81
N PHE A 75 -13.35 -4.78 16.64
CA PHE A 75 -13.71 -4.06 15.42
C PHE A 75 -15.01 -3.26 15.61
N ASP A 76 -16.00 -3.85 16.29
CA ASP A 76 -17.29 -3.22 16.58
C ASP A 76 -17.14 -2.02 17.51
N ASP A 77 -16.29 -2.13 18.54
CA ASP A 77 -15.99 -1.02 19.45
C ASP A 77 -15.28 0.14 18.72
N CYS A 78 -14.37 -0.17 17.79
CA CYS A 78 -13.70 0.84 16.98
C CYS A 78 -14.69 1.56 16.05
N ILE A 79 -15.66 0.85 15.50
CA ILE A 79 -16.73 1.45 14.71
C ILE A 79 -17.66 2.30 15.58
N LEU A 80 -17.99 1.85 16.79
CA LEU A 80 -18.76 2.64 17.76
C LEU A 80 -18.04 3.94 18.14
N LEU A 81 -16.71 3.88 18.33
CA LEU A 81 -15.89 5.06 18.53
C LEU A 81 -15.96 6.02 17.35
N LEU A 82 -15.80 5.53 16.12
CA LEU A 82 -15.90 6.37 14.93
C LEU A 82 -17.32 6.94 14.76
N HIS A 83 -18.36 6.15 15.04
CA HIS A 83 -19.76 6.58 14.94
C HIS A 83 -20.11 7.64 15.98
N THR A 84 -19.63 7.51 17.22
CA THR A 84 -19.81 8.54 18.26
C THR A 84 -19.09 9.84 17.93
N LEU A 85 -17.95 9.76 17.23
CA LEU A 85 -17.26 10.93 16.69
C LEU A 85 -18.04 11.59 15.53
N LEU A 86 -18.61 10.79 14.62
CA LEU A 86 -19.31 11.28 13.42
C LEU A 86 -20.76 11.75 13.67
N SER A 87 -21.44 11.28 14.71
CA SER A 87 -22.84 11.63 15.03
C SER A 87 -23.05 13.12 15.38
N ARG A 88 -21.99 13.95 15.39
CA ARG A 88 -22.05 15.38 15.74
C ARG A 88 -21.94 16.26 14.49
N LYS A 89 -23.08 16.83 14.12
CA LYS A 89 -23.45 17.47 12.83
C LYS A 89 -22.64 18.68 12.33
N ASP A 90 -21.50 19.03 12.91
CA ASP A 90 -20.79 20.27 12.52
C ASP A 90 -19.29 20.02 12.28
N ARG A 91 -18.78 20.33 11.07
CA ARG A 91 -17.40 20.00 10.65
C ARG A 91 -16.33 20.67 11.51
N GLN A 92 -16.49 21.95 11.85
CA GLN A 92 -15.56 22.62 12.77
C GLN A 92 -15.64 22.08 14.20
N SER A 93 -16.84 21.70 14.65
CA SER A 93 -17.04 21.03 15.95
C SER A 93 -16.41 19.64 15.95
N TRP A 94 -16.47 18.93 14.82
CA TRP A 94 -15.83 17.63 14.59
C TRP A 94 -14.32 17.76 14.56
N GLU A 95 -13.73 18.67 13.77
CA GLU A 95 -12.26 18.84 13.71
C GLU A 95 -11.70 19.27 15.07
N THR A 96 -12.38 20.21 15.76
CA THR A 96 -11.97 20.69 17.09
C THR A 96 -12.13 19.59 18.16
N LYS A 97 -13.16 18.74 18.06
CA LYS A 97 -13.38 17.65 19.02
C LYS A 97 -12.61 16.39 18.68
N PHE A 98 -12.32 16.11 17.43
CA PHE A 98 -11.40 15.07 17.00
C PHE A 98 -10.00 15.42 17.51
N ASP A 99 -9.62 16.69 17.36
CA ASP A 99 -8.42 17.22 17.99
C ASP A 99 -8.50 17.12 19.53
N GLN A 100 -9.64 17.38 20.19
CA GLN A 100 -9.76 17.27 21.66
C GLN A 100 -9.95 15.85 22.25
N ILE A 101 -10.50 14.90 21.50
CA ILE A 101 -10.93 13.56 21.97
C ILE A 101 -9.98 12.46 21.48
N VAL A 102 -9.36 12.64 20.31
CA VAL A 102 -8.50 11.63 19.68
C VAL A 102 -7.03 12.09 19.65
N ILE A 103 -6.77 13.35 19.32
CA ILE A 103 -5.39 13.87 19.17
C ILE A 103 -4.83 14.40 20.49
N LYS A 104 -5.49 15.33 21.18
CA LYS A 104 -5.04 15.95 22.44
C LYS A 104 -4.91 15.00 23.62
N PRO A 105 -5.75 13.98 23.85
CA PRO A 105 -5.47 13.00 24.91
C PRO A 105 -4.29 12.08 24.55
N ASN A 106 -3.84 12.05 23.29
CA ASN A 106 -2.58 11.42 22.88
C ASN A 106 -1.36 12.37 22.98
N PHE A 107 -1.53 13.69 23.01
CA PHE A 107 -0.41 14.66 22.97
C PHE A 107 -0.27 15.60 24.19
N GLU A 108 -1.33 15.91 24.92
CA GLU A 108 -1.34 16.83 26.06
C GLU A 108 -2.22 16.30 27.22
N ILE A 109 -1.59 15.58 28.16
CA ILE A 109 -1.79 15.53 29.63
C ILE A 109 -3.21 15.98 30.11
N GLN A 110 -4.01 15.20 30.85
CA GLN A 110 -4.07 15.29 32.34
C GLN A 110 -5.18 14.38 32.93
N LYS A 111 -4.75 13.39 33.72
CA LYS A 111 -5.22 12.96 35.06
C LYS A 111 -6.71 12.83 35.46
N GLU A 112 -7.71 13.22 34.67
CA GLU A 112 -9.13 13.17 35.12
C GLU A 112 -10.12 12.56 34.11
N GLN A 113 -9.67 12.13 32.92
CA GLN A 113 -10.55 11.58 31.87
C GLN A 113 -10.11 10.20 31.35
N GLU A 114 -9.41 9.42 32.18
CA GLU A 114 -9.28 7.97 31.96
C GLU A 114 -10.67 7.34 32.13
N GLY A 115 -11.38 7.12 31.03
CA GLY A 115 -12.67 6.41 31.02
C GLY A 115 -13.77 7.00 30.14
N VAL A 116 -13.61 8.20 29.56
CA VAL A 116 -14.68 8.78 28.70
C VAL A 116 -14.93 7.91 27.46
N ILE A 117 -13.85 7.39 26.86
CA ILE A 117 -13.89 6.50 25.70
C ILE A 117 -14.55 5.16 26.07
N GLU A 118 -14.14 4.56 27.18
CA GLU A 118 -14.71 3.29 27.68
C GLU A 118 -16.19 3.45 28.05
N GLN A 119 -16.57 4.54 28.72
CA GLN A 119 -17.97 4.87 29.03
C GLN A 119 -18.82 5.05 27.77
N HIS A 120 -18.27 5.62 26.70
CA HIS A 120 -18.99 5.79 25.43
C HIS A 120 -19.16 4.46 24.69
N ILE A 121 -18.13 3.60 24.72
CA ILE A 121 -18.22 2.23 24.19
C ILE A 121 -19.26 1.44 24.99
N ASP A 122 -19.22 1.47 26.31
CA ASP A 122 -20.15 0.74 27.18
C ASP A 122 -21.59 1.20 27.00
N ARG A 123 -21.81 2.51 26.87
CA ARG A 123 -23.12 3.07 26.52
C ARG A 123 -23.58 2.61 25.12
N GLY A 124 -22.68 2.57 24.14
CA GLY A 124 -22.99 2.06 22.79
C GLY A 124 -23.39 0.59 22.81
N ARG A 125 -22.64 -0.25 23.54
CA ARG A 125 -22.95 -1.68 23.74
C ARG A 125 -24.33 -1.87 24.38
N GLN A 126 -24.66 -1.09 25.41
CA GLN A 126 -25.97 -1.13 26.06
C GLN A 126 -27.11 -0.81 25.09
N LEU A 127 -26.97 0.25 24.30
CA LEU A 127 -27.97 0.63 23.29
C LEU A 127 -28.16 -0.45 22.23
N ILE A 128 -27.08 -1.10 21.76
CA ILE A 128 -27.15 -2.21 20.81
C ILE A 128 -27.88 -3.42 21.41
N ILE A 129 -27.61 -3.74 22.69
CA ILE A 129 -28.27 -4.84 23.41
C ILE A 129 -29.77 -4.55 23.58
N GLU A 130 -30.13 -3.31 23.89
CA GLU A 130 -31.51 -2.85 24.06
C GLU A 130 -32.30 -2.87 22.74
N ASP A 131 -31.66 -2.51 21.63
CA ASP A 131 -32.27 -2.51 20.29
C ASP A 131 -32.34 -3.92 19.68
N SER A 132 -31.49 -4.86 20.13
CA SER A 132 -31.45 -6.21 19.61
C SER A 132 -32.68 -7.05 19.98
N ASP A 133 -33.10 -7.89 19.03
CA ASP A 133 -34.14 -8.90 19.16
C ASP A 133 -33.88 -9.84 20.35
N ILE A 134 -34.95 -10.30 21.02
CA ILE A 134 -34.87 -11.06 22.29
C ILE A 134 -33.96 -12.30 22.18
N LYS A 135 -33.89 -12.93 21.00
CA LYS A 135 -33.03 -14.10 20.72
C LYS A 135 -31.53 -13.76 20.70
N TYR A 136 -31.17 -12.57 20.22
CA TYR A 136 -29.78 -12.13 20.07
C TYR A 136 -29.27 -11.39 21.30
N ARG A 137 -30.17 -10.81 22.09
CA ARG A 137 -29.85 -10.12 23.34
C ARG A 137 -29.04 -10.98 24.31
N SER A 138 -29.38 -12.27 24.46
CA SER A 138 -28.65 -13.20 25.35
C SER A 138 -27.22 -13.51 24.86
N LEU A 139 -27.02 -13.53 23.53
CA LEU A 139 -25.70 -13.75 22.92
C LEU A 139 -24.85 -12.48 23.02
N LEU A 140 -25.44 -11.31 22.74
CA LEU A 140 -24.75 -10.02 22.85
C LEU A 140 -24.37 -9.69 24.31
N GLN A 141 -25.21 -10.04 25.29
CA GLN A 141 -24.85 -9.91 26.71
C GLN A 141 -23.67 -10.79 27.13
N MET A 142 -23.47 -11.92 26.44
CA MET A 142 -22.32 -12.82 26.67
C MET A 142 -21.06 -12.32 25.95
N VAL A 143 -21.20 -11.77 24.74
CA VAL A 143 -20.10 -11.23 23.92
C VAL A 143 -19.57 -9.91 24.48
N TYR A 144 -20.45 -9.02 24.94
CA TYR A 144 -20.10 -7.73 25.55
C TYR A 144 -19.88 -7.79 27.06
N GLU A 145 -19.95 -8.98 27.67
CA GLU A 145 -19.68 -9.20 29.10
C GLU A 145 -20.61 -8.40 30.06
N THR A 146 -21.80 -8.01 29.62
CA THR A 146 -22.74 -7.18 30.41
C THR A 146 -23.71 -7.99 31.29
N GLY A 147 -23.77 -9.31 31.12
CA GLY A 147 -24.70 -10.20 31.85
C GLY A 147 -24.10 -10.77 33.15
N PRO A 148 -24.91 -11.04 34.19
CA PRO A 148 -24.42 -11.63 35.44
C PRO A 148 -23.97 -13.09 35.22
N THR A 149 -22.76 -13.41 35.65
CA THR A 149 -22.17 -14.76 35.58
C THR A 149 -22.87 -15.70 36.57
N THR A 150 -23.76 -16.56 36.10
CA THR A 150 -24.62 -17.41 36.95
C THR A 150 -24.00 -18.76 37.36
N SER A 151 -22.75 -19.06 37.01
CA SER A 151 -22.13 -20.35 37.35
C SER A 151 -20.80 -20.20 38.10
N SER A 152 -20.75 -20.73 39.33
CA SER A 152 -19.53 -20.85 40.15
C SER A 152 -18.49 -21.86 39.61
N SER A 153 -18.85 -22.68 38.60
CA SER A 153 -18.02 -23.80 38.11
C SER A 153 -17.25 -23.49 36.82
N ILE A 154 -17.76 -22.60 35.97
CA ILE A 154 -17.07 -22.15 34.74
C ILE A 154 -16.90 -20.65 34.89
N MET A 155 -15.65 -20.19 35.06
CA MET A 155 -15.31 -18.77 35.11
C MET A 155 -15.34 -18.19 33.69
N PRO A 156 -16.37 -17.40 33.32
CA PRO A 156 -16.48 -16.88 31.95
C PRO A 156 -15.30 -15.95 31.63
N HIS A 157 -14.71 -15.34 32.66
CA HIS A 157 -13.51 -14.49 32.55
C HIS A 157 -12.28 -15.20 31.97
N LEU A 158 -12.21 -16.53 32.02
CA LEU A 158 -11.11 -17.30 31.41
C LEU A 158 -11.28 -17.51 29.90
N TRP A 159 -12.49 -17.31 29.39
CA TRP A 159 -12.85 -17.50 27.97
C TRP A 159 -13.09 -16.17 27.25
N ILE A 160 -12.80 -15.05 27.91
CA ILE A 160 -12.81 -13.73 27.30
C ILE A 160 -11.69 -13.65 26.28
N TYR A 161 -12.03 -13.27 25.06
CA TYR A 161 -11.05 -12.91 24.06
C TYR A 161 -10.31 -11.64 24.49
N ARG A 162 -9.01 -11.77 24.74
CA ARG A 162 -8.10 -10.63 24.95
C ARG A 162 -7.28 -10.44 23.68
N PRO A 163 -7.27 -9.25 23.07
CA PRO A 163 -6.44 -9.00 21.89
C PRO A 163 -4.96 -9.13 22.24
N LEU A 164 -4.18 -9.63 21.29
CA LEU A 164 -2.74 -9.75 21.42
C LEU A 164 -2.11 -8.35 21.55
N ILE A 165 -1.11 -8.23 22.43
CA ILE A 165 -0.39 -6.98 22.61
C ILE A 165 0.46 -6.70 21.36
N THR A 166 0.09 -5.68 20.61
CA THR A 166 0.80 -5.23 19.41
C THR A 166 1.82 -4.13 19.74
N ILE A 167 2.81 -3.97 18.86
CA ILE A 167 3.78 -2.87 18.94
C ILE A 167 3.07 -1.51 18.86
N ASP A 168 2.03 -1.41 18.04
CA ASP A 168 1.21 -0.19 17.89
C ASP A 168 0.51 0.17 19.22
N HIS A 169 0.02 -0.82 19.96
CA HIS A 169 -0.58 -0.61 21.28
C HIS A 169 0.44 -0.16 22.31
N VAL A 170 1.65 -0.74 22.30
CA VAL A 170 2.73 -0.30 23.20
C VAL A 170 3.15 1.14 22.86
N SER A 171 3.20 1.50 21.58
CA SER A 171 3.46 2.87 21.11
C SER A 171 2.40 3.84 21.65
N LEU A 172 1.12 3.54 21.46
CA LEU A 172 0.03 4.37 22.00
C LEU A 172 0.05 4.42 23.53
N SER A 173 0.35 3.31 24.21
CA SER A 173 0.40 3.28 25.67
C SER A 173 1.53 4.16 26.24
N LEU A 174 2.66 4.24 25.55
CA LEU A 174 3.79 5.11 25.91
C LEU A 174 3.58 6.58 25.57
N GLU A 175 2.76 6.86 24.56
CA GLU A 175 2.32 8.21 24.22
C GLU A 175 1.28 8.72 25.23
N ARG A 176 0.32 7.87 25.62
CA ARG A 176 -0.73 8.19 26.61
C ARG A 176 -0.19 8.40 28.03
N ASN A 177 0.77 7.58 28.48
CA ASN A 177 1.26 7.65 29.85
C ASN A 177 2.46 8.61 30.01
N THR A 178 2.18 9.79 30.57
CA THR A 178 3.20 10.80 30.93
C THR A 178 4.24 10.29 31.94
N LYS A 179 3.92 9.23 32.69
CA LYS A 179 4.84 8.54 33.60
C LYS A 179 6.04 7.90 32.88
N PHE A 180 5.90 7.57 31.59
CA PHE A 180 6.96 6.98 30.77
C PHE A 180 7.72 8.01 29.92
N ALA A 181 7.60 9.30 30.22
CA ALA A 181 8.32 10.37 29.52
C ALA A 181 9.85 10.19 29.53
N GLY A 182 10.40 9.51 30.55
CA GLY A 182 11.84 9.19 30.64
C GLY A 182 12.32 8.11 29.68
N LEU A 183 11.43 7.32 29.05
CA LEU A 183 11.79 6.25 28.11
C LEU A 183 12.02 6.79 26.68
N THR A 184 12.90 7.78 26.54
CA THR A 184 13.23 8.41 25.24
C THR A 184 13.77 7.40 24.23
N VAL A 185 14.59 6.45 24.68
CA VAL A 185 15.15 5.38 23.84
C VAL A 185 14.05 4.45 23.31
N LEU A 186 13.07 4.08 24.14
CA LEU A 186 11.97 3.22 23.72
C LEU A 186 11.03 3.93 22.74
N LYS A 187 10.79 5.23 22.95
CA LYS A 187 10.01 6.06 22.00
C LYS A 187 10.69 6.15 20.63
N GLU A 188 12.00 6.41 20.61
CA GLU A 188 12.77 6.44 19.36
C GLU A 188 12.91 5.05 18.71
N PHE A 189 13.01 3.99 19.52
CA PHE A 189 12.99 2.61 19.04
C PHE A 189 11.66 2.32 18.33
N LEU A 190 10.52 2.59 18.97
CA LEU A 190 9.19 2.30 18.42
C LEU A 190 8.90 3.06 17.11
N LYS A 191 9.32 4.33 17.02
CA LYS A 191 9.26 5.08 15.75
C LYS A 191 10.05 4.42 14.62
N LYS A 192 11.15 3.74 14.96
CA LYS A 192 12.09 3.17 13.99
C LYS A 192 12.02 1.64 13.91
N VAL A 193 11.08 0.96 14.56
CA VAL A 193 10.99 -0.52 14.59
C VAL A 193 11.06 -1.10 13.18
N LYS A 194 10.30 -0.56 12.23
CA LYS A 194 10.31 -1.05 10.84
C LYS A 194 11.67 -0.90 10.15
N LEU A 195 12.46 0.12 10.52
CA LEU A 195 13.84 0.31 10.05
C LEU A 195 14.82 -0.62 10.78
N LEU A 196 14.59 -0.90 12.06
CA LEU A 196 15.42 -1.80 12.86
C LEU A 196 15.22 -3.28 12.48
N GLU A 197 14.00 -3.67 12.12
CA GLU A 197 13.72 -4.97 11.50
C GLU A 197 14.53 -5.17 10.21
N ALA A 198 14.70 -4.10 9.42
CA ALA A 198 15.52 -4.16 8.22
C ALA A 198 17.04 -4.28 8.52
N LEU A 199 17.50 -3.89 9.72
CA LEU A 199 18.90 -4.08 10.14
C LEU A 199 19.26 -5.56 10.36
N VAL A 200 18.28 -6.45 10.54
CA VAL A 200 18.53 -7.89 10.63
C VAL A 200 19.22 -8.41 9.36
N CYS A 201 18.94 -7.80 8.21
CA CYS A 201 19.58 -8.16 6.94
C CYS A 201 21.00 -7.58 6.79
N LEU A 202 21.39 -6.56 7.57
CA LEU A 202 22.65 -5.83 7.38
C LEU A 202 23.91 -6.71 7.43
N PRO A 203 24.05 -7.67 8.38
CA PRO A 203 25.21 -8.56 8.41
C PRO A 203 25.32 -9.46 7.17
N ASP A 204 24.20 -9.84 6.58
CA ASP A 204 24.18 -10.64 5.35
C ASP A 204 24.58 -9.80 4.14
N ILE A 205 24.13 -8.54 4.10
CA ILE A 205 24.51 -7.58 3.05
C ILE A 205 26.01 -7.30 3.09
N ILE A 206 26.58 -7.06 4.28
CA ILE A 206 28.02 -6.79 4.42
C ILE A 206 28.84 -8.02 4.00
N ARG A 207 28.40 -9.22 4.37
CA ARG A 207 29.07 -10.46 3.96
C ARG A 207 29.00 -10.69 2.45
N LEU A 208 27.86 -10.40 1.84
CA LEU A 208 27.70 -10.43 0.39
C LEU A 208 28.59 -9.38 -0.28
N GLN A 209 28.65 -8.15 0.24
CA GLN A 209 29.50 -7.09 -0.27
C GLN A 209 30.99 -7.42 -0.15
N GLN A 210 31.43 -7.96 0.98
CA GLN A 210 32.82 -8.42 1.17
C GLN A 210 33.17 -9.53 0.18
N PHE A 211 32.25 -10.49 -0.01
CA PHE A 211 32.43 -11.54 -1.00
C PHE A 211 32.52 -11.00 -2.43
N LEU A 212 31.65 -10.06 -2.79
CA LEU A 212 31.68 -9.39 -4.09
C LEU A 212 32.97 -8.58 -4.26
N TYR A 213 33.41 -7.87 -3.22
CA TYR A 213 34.68 -7.14 -3.23
C TYR A 213 35.83 -8.12 -3.49
N GLU A 214 35.96 -9.17 -2.67
CA GLU A 214 36.98 -10.22 -2.78
C GLU A 214 36.99 -10.92 -4.16
N SER A 215 35.81 -11.17 -4.71
CA SER A 215 35.66 -11.94 -5.96
C SER A 215 35.77 -11.08 -7.21
N CYS A 216 35.39 -9.79 -7.14
CA CYS A 216 35.37 -8.86 -8.28
C CYS A 216 36.62 -7.98 -8.37
N HIS A 217 37.67 -8.27 -7.60
CA HIS A 217 38.80 -7.36 -7.40
C HIS A 217 39.67 -7.03 -8.61
N LEU A 218 39.66 -7.80 -9.70
CA LEU A 218 40.71 -7.66 -10.72
C LEU A 218 40.25 -7.59 -12.18
N ARG A 219 38.95 -7.61 -12.47
CA ARG A 219 38.26 -7.24 -13.73
C ARG A 219 36.95 -8.00 -13.74
N ILE A 220 35.84 -7.30 -13.53
CA ILE A 220 34.55 -7.93 -13.78
C ILE A 220 34.43 -8.03 -15.29
N ASP A 221 34.32 -9.26 -15.79
CA ASP A 221 34.00 -9.50 -17.19
C ASP A 221 32.58 -8.97 -17.42
N GLU A 222 32.38 -8.19 -18.48
CA GLU A 222 31.10 -7.55 -18.82
C GLU A 222 29.97 -8.58 -18.97
N THR A 223 30.34 -9.78 -19.41
CA THR A 223 29.46 -10.94 -19.51
C THR A 223 29.03 -11.51 -18.14
N GLU A 224 29.78 -11.24 -17.08
CA GLU A 224 29.46 -11.63 -15.70
C GLU A 224 28.57 -10.59 -15.00
N VAL A 225 28.72 -9.29 -15.31
CA VAL A 225 27.83 -8.20 -14.85
C VAL A 225 26.41 -8.36 -15.41
N ALA A 226 26.29 -8.71 -16.68
CA ALA A 226 24.99 -8.92 -17.34
C ALA A 226 24.28 -10.21 -16.86
N SER A 227 24.98 -11.09 -16.13
CA SER A 227 24.42 -12.35 -15.64
C SER A 227 23.72 -12.17 -14.29
N SER A 228 22.58 -12.85 -14.07
CA SER A 228 21.90 -12.87 -12.76
C SER A 228 22.88 -13.25 -11.65
N LEU A 229 22.80 -12.56 -10.50
CA LEU A 229 23.61 -12.83 -9.30
C LEU A 229 23.61 -14.31 -8.91
N GLU A 230 22.48 -15.00 -9.12
CA GLU A 230 22.37 -16.44 -8.89
C GLU A 230 23.27 -17.25 -9.84
N LYS A 231 23.31 -16.89 -11.13
CA LYS A 231 24.14 -17.54 -12.14
C LYS A 231 25.62 -17.26 -11.89
N PHE A 232 25.97 -16.04 -11.46
CA PHE A 232 27.32 -15.66 -11.06
C PHE A 232 27.82 -16.50 -9.86
N ILE A 233 27.02 -16.56 -8.79
CA ILE A 233 27.34 -17.36 -7.59
C ILE A 233 27.41 -18.87 -7.93
N ARG A 234 26.59 -19.35 -8.87
CA ARG A 234 26.63 -20.75 -9.34
C ARG A 234 27.80 -21.08 -10.26
N LYS A 235 28.33 -20.12 -11.01
CA LYS A 235 29.49 -20.30 -11.90
C LYS A 235 30.82 -20.29 -11.13
N GLY A 236 30.92 -19.47 -10.09
CA GLY A 236 32.14 -19.32 -9.27
C GLY A 236 32.41 -20.47 -8.28
N PHE A 237 31.40 -21.29 -7.93
CA PHE A 237 31.56 -22.35 -6.93
C PHE A 237 31.02 -23.71 -7.39
N ILE A 238 31.85 -24.74 -7.23
CA ILE A 238 31.43 -26.14 -7.29
C ILE A 238 30.66 -26.44 -5.98
N ARG A 239 29.34 -26.68 -6.08
CA ARG A 239 28.40 -27.13 -5.02
C ARG A 239 29.01 -27.28 -3.62
N THR A 240 29.05 -26.17 -2.87
CA THR A 240 29.52 -26.16 -1.47
C THR A 240 28.48 -25.51 -0.57
N HIS A 241 28.46 -25.90 0.71
CA HIS A 241 27.64 -25.25 1.75
C HIS A 241 27.85 -23.72 1.81
N LYS A 242 29.03 -23.22 1.40
CA LYS A 242 29.31 -21.79 1.23
C LYS A 242 28.44 -21.13 0.15
N GLN A 243 28.19 -21.81 -0.96
CA GLN A 243 27.35 -21.33 -2.05
C GLN A 243 25.88 -21.17 -1.64
N GLN A 244 25.32 -22.17 -0.94
CA GLN A 244 23.95 -22.09 -0.43
C GLN A 244 23.79 -20.95 0.58
N LYS A 245 24.80 -20.75 1.44
CA LYS A 245 24.82 -19.63 2.39
C LYS A 245 24.87 -18.27 1.69
N LEU A 246 25.70 -18.13 0.65
CA LEU A 246 25.79 -16.90 -0.15
C LEU A 246 24.49 -16.60 -0.93
N LEU A 247 23.83 -17.64 -1.45
CA LEU A 247 22.53 -17.49 -2.11
C LEU A 247 21.45 -17.02 -1.13
N ALA A 248 21.37 -17.62 0.06
CA ALA A 248 20.45 -17.16 1.10
C ALA A 248 20.72 -15.71 1.55
N GLN A 249 22.00 -15.30 1.56
CA GLN A 249 22.38 -13.91 1.85
C GLN A 249 21.98 -12.93 0.74
N ALA A 250 22.11 -13.35 -0.52
CA ALA A 250 21.62 -12.59 -1.67
C ALA A 250 20.09 -12.46 -1.66
N GLU A 251 19.37 -13.54 -1.33
CA GLU A 251 17.92 -13.52 -1.18
C GLU A 251 17.48 -12.56 -0.06
N ASN A 252 18.12 -12.62 1.11
CA ASN A 252 17.85 -11.69 2.22
C ASN A 252 18.10 -10.22 1.83
N PHE A 253 19.13 -9.96 1.02
CA PHE A 253 19.37 -8.63 0.46
C PHE A 253 18.27 -8.20 -0.49
N CYS A 254 17.88 -9.05 -1.46
CA CYS A 254 16.81 -8.74 -2.40
C CYS A 254 15.48 -8.45 -1.68
N VAL A 255 15.13 -9.25 -0.66
CA VAL A 255 13.93 -9.02 0.15
C VAL A 255 13.99 -7.67 0.88
N ALA A 256 15.11 -7.35 1.51
CA ALA A 256 15.27 -6.08 2.22
C ALA A 256 15.23 -4.87 1.26
N TRP A 257 15.89 -4.99 0.12
CA TRP A 257 15.90 -3.97 -0.92
C TRP A 257 14.50 -3.74 -1.48
N ASN A 258 13.81 -4.80 -1.89
CA ASN A 258 12.46 -4.72 -2.45
C ASN A 258 11.46 -4.15 -1.44
N LYS A 259 11.56 -4.52 -0.16
CA LYS A 259 10.73 -3.93 0.92
C LYS A 259 10.97 -2.42 1.04
N ARG A 260 12.21 -1.96 0.91
CA ARG A 260 12.56 -0.53 0.98
C ARG A 260 12.06 0.24 -0.24
N VAL A 261 12.21 -0.31 -1.44
CA VAL A 261 11.69 0.27 -2.68
C VAL A 261 10.17 0.39 -2.62
N GLN A 262 9.47 -0.68 -2.20
CA GLN A 262 8.01 -0.67 -2.05
C GLN A 262 7.54 0.40 -1.06
N GLN A 263 8.21 0.50 0.10
CA GLN A 263 7.89 1.55 1.07
C GLN A 263 8.02 2.96 0.47
N CYS A 264 9.02 3.18 -0.39
CA CYS A 264 9.19 4.45 -1.09
C CYS A 264 8.02 4.72 -2.03
N ILE A 265 7.63 3.73 -2.85
CA ILE A 265 6.48 3.81 -3.76
C ILE A 265 5.19 4.13 -2.99
N ASP A 266 4.89 3.39 -1.93
CA ASP A 266 3.69 3.60 -1.11
C ASP A 266 3.66 5.02 -0.54
N THR A 267 4.81 5.51 -0.08
CA THR A 267 4.93 6.86 0.46
C THR A 267 4.72 7.92 -0.62
N VAL A 268 5.23 7.71 -1.84
CA VAL A 268 4.99 8.59 -2.99
C VAL A 268 3.50 8.58 -3.39
N ASN A 269 2.85 7.42 -3.41
CA ASN A 269 1.42 7.30 -3.71
C ASN A 269 0.56 8.07 -2.69
N VAL A 270 0.86 7.92 -1.40
CA VAL A 270 0.18 8.69 -0.35
C VAL A 270 0.42 10.19 -0.55
N ALA A 271 1.67 10.60 -0.84
CA ALA A 271 1.99 12.00 -1.11
C ALA A 271 1.20 12.55 -2.31
N LEU A 272 1.13 11.82 -3.42
CA LEU A 272 0.32 12.18 -4.59
C LEU A 272 -1.16 12.38 -4.24
N GLY A 273 -1.74 11.46 -3.46
CA GLY A 273 -3.13 11.58 -3.00
C GLY A 273 -3.38 12.87 -2.20
N PHE A 274 -2.44 13.30 -1.35
CA PHE A 274 -2.54 14.58 -0.65
C PHE A 274 -2.32 15.80 -1.56
N LEU A 275 -1.42 15.70 -2.55
CA LEU A 275 -1.10 16.81 -3.46
C LEU A 275 -2.25 17.13 -4.41
N GLN A 276 -3.00 16.11 -4.84
CA GLN A 276 -4.22 16.28 -5.63
C GLN A 276 -5.25 17.21 -4.94
N HIS A 277 -5.24 17.28 -3.60
CA HIS A 277 -6.25 18.01 -2.83
C HIS A 277 -5.74 19.25 -2.12
N SER A 278 -4.41 19.40 -1.94
CA SER A 278 -3.85 20.41 -1.04
C SER A 278 -3.43 21.72 -1.71
N GLY A 279 -3.44 21.81 -3.04
CA GLY A 279 -3.12 23.05 -3.80
C GLY A 279 -1.78 23.68 -3.42
N LYS A 280 -0.85 22.90 -2.84
CA LYS A 280 0.41 23.41 -2.29
C LYS A 280 1.33 23.89 -3.40
N ASN A 281 2.20 24.85 -3.06
CA ASN A 281 3.19 25.38 -3.99
C ASN A 281 4.13 24.25 -4.48
N PRO A 282 4.29 24.06 -5.80
CA PRO A 282 5.12 23.02 -6.39
C PRO A 282 6.60 23.04 -5.95
N GLN A 283 7.12 24.20 -5.52
CA GLN A 283 8.52 24.38 -5.13
C GLN A 283 8.84 23.99 -3.68
N ILE A 284 7.86 23.50 -2.93
CA ILE A 284 8.11 23.04 -1.55
C ILE A 284 8.94 21.76 -1.61
N PHE A 285 9.98 21.66 -0.79
CA PHE A 285 10.76 20.42 -0.68
C PHE A 285 9.93 19.27 -0.12
N MET A 286 10.17 18.08 -0.64
CA MET A 286 9.55 16.84 -0.18
C MET A 286 9.73 16.66 1.33
N LYS A 287 10.92 16.95 1.89
CA LYS A 287 11.17 16.94 3.34
C LYS A 287 10.15 17.76 4.14
N ARG A 288 9.85 18.98 3.71
CA ARG A 288 8.91 19.86 4.42
C ARG A 288 7.50 19.29 4.36
N PHE A 289 7.09 18.81 3.20
CA PHE A 289 5.79 18.18 3.02
C PHE A 289 5.63 16.90 3.84
N MET A 290 6.68 16.09 3.91
CA MET A 290 6.71 14.87 4.72
C MET A 290 6.63 15.15 6.23
N ILE A 291 7.23 16.25 6.70
CA ILE A 291 7.07 16.73 8.08
C ILE A 291 5.61 17.12 8.36
N ASP A 292 4.96 17.84 7.44
CA ASP A 292 3.56 18.23 7.57
C ASP A 292 2.65 16.99 7.67
N LEU A 293 2.95 15.93 6.90
CA LEU A 293 2.22 14.66 6.92
C LEU A 293 2.65 13.69 8.03
N LYS A 294 3.60 14.07 8.90
CA LYS A 294 4.16 13.19 9.95
C LYS A 294 4.73 11.87 9.40
N MET A 295 5.37 11.92 8.24
CA MET A 295 5.93 10.77 7.54
C MET A 295 7.46 10.84 7.35
N GLU A 296 8.15 11.69 8.10
CA GLU A 296 9.60 11.89 8.01
C GLU A 296 10.42 10.57 8.06
N GLY A 297 11.43 10.46 7.20
CA GLY A 297 12.34 9.30 7.15
C GLY A 297 11.76 8.07 6.43
N LYS A 298 10.51 8.14 5.94
CA LYS A 298 9.92 7.06 5.13
C LYS A 298 10.51 7.00 3.72
N MET A 299 11.10 8.08 3.20
CA MET A 299 11.81 8.11 1.92
C MET A 299 13.34 8.09 2.10
N PRO A 300 14.12 7.78 1.04
CA PRO A 300 15.56 8.02 1.05
C PRO A 300 15.89 9.50 1.32
N LYS A 301 16.92 9.76 2.13
CA LYS A 301 17.35 11.14 2.45
C LYS A 301 17.60 11.99 1.21
N SER A 302 18.19 11.38 0.17
CA SER A 302 18.44 12.00 -1.12
C SER A 302 17.18 12.55 -1.79
N VAL A 303 16.05 11.86 -1.64
CA VAL A 303 14.76 12.27 -2.18
C VAL A 303 14.15 13.37 -1.32
N GLU A 304 14.15 13.20 0.01
CA GLU A 304 13.59 14.21 0.93
C GLU A 304 14.29 15.56 0.79
N GLU A 305 15.62 15.55 0.66
CA GLU A 305 16.44 16.77 0.66
C GLU A 305 16.60 17.44 -0.71
N ARG A 306 16.37 16.73 -1.81
CA ARG A 306 16.61 17.24 -3.17
C ARG A 306 15.39 17.30 -4.08
N CYS A 307 14.33 16.56 -3.77
CA CYS A 307 13.10 16.62 -4.55
C CYS A 307 12.15 17.68 -4.01
N GLU A 308 11.50 18.39 -4.92
CA GLU A 308 10.40 19.31 -4.66
C GLU A 308 9.08 18.62 -5.05
N LEU A 309 7.95 19.18 -4.67
CA LEU A 309 6.63 18.61 -4.97
C LEU A 309 6.35 18.55 -6.48
N CYS A 310 6.92 19.44 -7.29
CA CYS A 310 6.84 19.35 -8.76
C CYS A 310 7.48 18.07 -9.32
N HIS A 311 8.45 17.48 -8.63
CA HIS A 311 9.14 16.27 -9.08
C HIS A 311 8.42 14.98 -8.69
N VAL A 312 7.28 15.06 -7.97
CA VAL A 312 6.62 13.88 -7.40
C VAL A 312 6.14 12.88 -8.46
N ILE A 313 5.65 13.36 -9.61
CA ILE A 313 5.18 12.51 -10.71
C ILE A 313 6.37 11.84 -11.38
N SER A 314 7.45 12.58 -11.67
CA SER A 314 8.68 12.02 -12.23
C SER A 314 9.31 10.99 -11.28
N LEU A 315 9.31 11.25 -9.98
CA LEU A 315 9.78 10.31 -8.97
C LEU A 315 8.91 9.04 -8.94
N TRP A 316 7.58 9.21 -9.01
CA TRP A 316 6.66 8.08 -9.09
C TRP A 316 6.92 7.23 -10.33
N ARG A 317 7.08 7.85 -11.52
CA ARG A 317 7.42 7.15 -12.77
C ARG A 317 8.72 6.37 -12.60
N LEU A 318 9.80 7.05 -12.21
CA LEU A 318 11.12 6.47 -12.08
C LEU A 318 11.13 5.22 -11.19
N VAL A 319 10.61 5.34 -9.96
CA VAL A 319 10.70 4.24 -8.99
C VAL A 319 9.83 3.05 -9.41
N ASN A 320 8.64 3.30 -9.97
CA ASN A 320 7.76 2.22 -10.42
C ASN A 320 8.27 1.54 -11.70
N VAL A 321 8.81 2.31 -12.65
CA VAL A 321 9.42 1.80 -13.89
C VAL A 321 10.63 0.92 -13.55
N GLU A 322 11.50 1.40 -12.68
CA GLU A 322 12.67 0.61 -12.25
C GLU A 322 12.25 -0.67 -11.52
N GLN A 323 11.25 -0.61 -10.64
CA GLN A 323 10.72 -1.82 -10.01
C GLN A 323 10.16 -2.81 -11.05
N ALA A 324 9.36 -2.33 -12.01
CA ALA A 324 8.76 -3.15 -13.05
C ALA A 324 9.81 -3.74 -14.01
N LYS A 325 10.88 -3.00 -14.32
CA LYS A 325 12.05 -3.52 -15.04
C LYS A 325 12.66 -4.70 -14.27
N GLN A 326 12.95 -4.54 -12.97
CA GLN A 326 13.54 -5.61 -12.16
C GLN A 326 12.65 -6.87 -12.08
N ILE A 327 11.34 -6.71 -11.92
CA ILE A 327 10.38 -7.83 -11.92
C ILE A 327 10.40 -8.55 -13.29
N THR A 328 10.40 -7.78 -14.38
CA THR A 328 10.48 -8.29 -15.75
C THR A 328 11.76 -9.12 -15.97
N ILE A 329 12.90 -8.61 -15.49
CA ILE A 329 14.21 -9.27 -15.58
C ILE A 329 14.23 -10.56 -14.75
N GLY A 330 13.57 -10.53 -13.58
CA GLY A 330 13.32 -11.69 -12.73
C GLY A 330 12.39 -12.74 -13.36
N LYS A 331 11.87 -12.50 -14.57
CA LYS A 331 10.89 -13.34 -15.30
C LYS A 331 9.56 -13.49 -14.55
N GLU A 332 9.26 -12.55 -13.68
CA GLU A 332 7.96 -12.44 -13.01
C GLU A 332 7.05 -11.48 -13.79
N ASP A 333 5.77 -11.43 -13.42
CA ASP A 333 4.78 -10.56 -14.06
C ASP A 333 4.85 -9.13 -13.46
N PRO A 334 5.31 -8.12 -14.23
CA PRO A 334 5.36 -6.73 -13.75
C PRO A 334 3.98 -6.09 -13.58
N PHE A 335 2.92 -6.69 -14.14
CA PHE A 335 1.57 -6.13 -14.12
C PHE A 335 0.51 -7.13 -13.64
N PRO A 336 0.59 -7.65 -12.40
CA PRO A 336 -0.31 -8.71 -11.92
C PRO A 336 -1.80 -8.29 -11.90
N GLY A 337 -2.08 -6.99 -11.77
CA GLY A 337 -3.45 -6.44 -11.74
C GLY A 337 -4.10 -6.23 -13.12
N ILE A 338 -3.41 -6.53 -14.21
CA ILE A 338 -3.93 -6.39 -15.59
C ILE A 338 -4.55 -7.70 -16.06
N ASP A 339 -5.68 -7.60 -16.77
CA ASP A 339 -6.36 -8.77 -17.34
C ASP A 339 -5.43 -9.53 -18.30
N LYS A 340 -5.56 -10.85 -18.32
CA LYS A 340 -4.89 -11.75 -19.24
C LYS A 340 -5.17 -11.42 -20.71
N VAL A 341 -6.30 -10.79 -21.02
CA VAL A 341 -6.62 -10.36 -22.39
C VAL A 341 -5.60 -9.33 -22.91
N PHE A 342 -4.94 -8.57 -22.03
CA PHE A 342 -3.86 -7.61 -22.38
C PHE A 342 -2.44 -8.22 -22.33
N LYS A 343 -2.34 -9.56 -22.30
CA LYS A 343 -1.10 -10.31 -22.12
C LYS A 343 -0.88 -11.36 -23.20
N GLU A 344 -1.31 -11.06 -24.42
CA GLU A 344 -1.10 -11.94 -25.57
C GLU A 344 0.37 -11.89 -26.01
N ASN A 345 0.94 -13.07 -26.29
CA ASN A 345 2.33 -13.22 -26.71
C ASN A 345 2.57 -12.61 -28.09
N LEU A 346 3.76 -12.05 -28.29
CA LEU A 346 4.20 -11.57 -29.60
C LEU A 346 4.63 -12.73 -30.50
N GLU A 347 4.19 -12.70 -31.75
CA GLU A 347 4.74 -13.54 -32.82
C GLU A 347 6.18 -13.14 -33.16
N GLU A 348 6.95 -14.03 -33.78
CA GLU A 348 8.34 -13.71 -34.16
C GLU A 348 8.44 -12.52 -35.14
N LYS A 349 7.51 -12.42 -36.09
CA LYS A 349 7.46 -11.26 -37.01
C LYS A 349 7.19 -9.95 -36.29
N GLN A 350 6.29 -9.97 -35.31
CA GLN A 350 5.98 -8.82 -34.47
C GLN A 350 7.21 -8.43 -33.63
N LYS A 351 7.96 -9.39 -33.07
CA LYS A 351 9.19 -9.09 -32.33
C LYS A 351 10.24 -8.40 -33.21
N GLU A 352 10.42 -8.85 -34.45
CA GLU A 352 11.34 -8.21 -35.41
C GLU A 352 10.92 -6.76 -35.71
N ALA A 353 9.63 -6.54 -35.99
CA ALA A 353 9.09 -5.20 -36.23
C ALA A 353 9.25 -4.28 -35.02
N LEU A 354 8.97 -4.79 -33.82
CA LEU A 354 9.14 -4.06 -32.57
C LEU A 354 10.61 -3.70 -32.33
N GLN A 355 11.54 -4.63 -32.57
CA GLN A 355 12.97 -4.39 -32.38
C GLN A 355 13.49 -3.23 -33.24
N VAL A 356 13.06 -3.16 -34.49
CA VAL A 356 13.42 -2.06 -35.40
C VAL A 356 12.85 -0.74 -34.88
N ALA A 357 11.59 -0.72 -34.45
CA ALA A 357 10.94 0.48 -33.93
C ALA A 357 11.61 1.01 -32.66
N LEU A 358 11.90 0.12 -31.69
CA LEU A 358 12.55 0.47 -30.41
C LEU A 358 13.92 1.15 -30.61
N GLY A 359 14.66 0.79 -31.66
CA GLY A 359 15.93 1.45 -31.99
C GLY A 359 15.83 2.91 -32.41
N THR A 360 14.62 3.44 -32.60
CA THR A 360 14.38 4.83 -33.01
C THR A 360 13.92 5.76 -31.88
N TYR A 361 13.71 5.22 -30.69
CA TYR A 361 13.18 5.94 -29.53
C TYR A 361 14.22 6.10 -28.43
N ASP A 362 14.02 7.11 -27.58
CA ASP A 362 14.66 7.15 -26.27
C ASP A 362 14.00 6.09 -25.39
N MET A 363 14.76 5.05 -25.02
CA MET A 363 14.24 3.91 -24.27
C MET A 363 13.83 4.28 -22.84
N ASP A 364 14.46 5.28 -22.23
CA ASP A 364 14.08 5.71 -20.88
C ASP A 364 12.72 6.42 -20.93
N GLN A 365 12.55 7.38 -21.85
CA GLN A 365 11.27 8.06 -22.04
C GLN A 365 10.18 7.08 -22.49
N PHE A 366 10.48 6.19 -23.44
CA PHE A 366 9.52 5.20 -23.94
C PHE A 366 9.00 4.31 -22.81
N LEU A 367 9.89 3.76 -21.98
CA LEU A 367 9.49 2.91 -20.85
C LEU A 367 8.77 3.72 -19.77
N GLU A 368 9.17 4.95 -19.46
CA GLU A 368 8.43 5.75 -18.47
C GLU A 368 6.98 6.01 -18.89
N VAL A 369 6.79 6.44 -20.14
CA VAL A 369 5.46 6.76 -20.66
C VAL A 369 4.61 5.51 -20.85
N MET A 370 5.18 4.43 -21.38
CA MET A 370 4.46 3.16 -21.55
C MET A 370 4.04 2.58 -20.21
N TYR A 371 4.89 2.67 -19.18
CA TYR A 371 4.52 2.21 -17.85
C TYR A 371 3.29 2.95 -17.35
N GLU A 372 3.31 4.29 -17.42
CA GLU A 372 2.20 5.12 -16.96
C GLU A 372 0.92 4.81 -17.73
N PHE A 373 0.98 4.70 -19.05
CA PHE A 373 -0.16 4.32 -19.89
C PHE A 373 -0.77 2.97 -19.44
N ILE A 374 0.08 1.97 -19.22
CA ILE A 374 -0.34 0.63 -18.80
C ILE A 374 -1.07 0.67 -17.45
N VAL A 375 -0.50 1.35 -16.45
CA VAL A 375 -1.04 1.32 -15.08
C VAL A 375 -2.19 2.29 -14.85
N THR A 376 -2.30 3.37 -15.64
CA THR A 376 -3.37 4.36 -15.51
C THR A 376 -4.56 4.03 -16.41
N GLN A 377 -4.34 3.54 -17.63
CA GLN A 377 -5.41 3.35 -18.64
C GLN A 377 -5.79 1.89 -18.80
N VAL A 378 -4.83 1.02 -19.11
CA VAL A 378 -5.10 -0.41 -19.37
C VAL A 378 -5.61 -1.11 -18.11
N LYS A 379 -4.99 -0.83 -16.96
CA LYS A 379 -5.43 -1.38 -15.66
C LYS A 379 -6.82 -0.89 -15.25
N SER A 380 -7.17 0.36 -15.57
CA SER A 380 -8.41 0.98 -15.10
C SER A 380 -9.62 0.70 -15.98
N ARG A 381 -9.47 0.04 -17.15
CA ARG A 381 -10.54 -0.40 -18.07
C ARG A 381 -11.71 0.57 -18.17
N ARG A 382 -11.46 1.82 -18.55
CA ARG A 382 -12.56 2.79 -18.69
C ARG A 382 -13.19 2.71 -20.07
N GLU A 383 -12.38 2.60 -21.12
CA GLU A 383 -12.85 2.83 -22.49
C GLU A 383 -12.22 1.92 -23.56
N PHE A 384 -11.16 1.17 -23.23
CA PHE A 384 -10.39 0.41 -24.23
C PHE A 384 -10.62 -1.10 -24.17
N GLU A 385 -10.79 -1.71 -25.33
CA GLU A 385 -10.84 -3.16 -25.57
C GLU A 385 -9.47 -3.70 -25.98
N ALA A 386 -9.28 -5.01 -25.89
CA ALA A 386 -7.98 -5.62 -26.15
C ALA A 386 -7.57 -5.57 -27.63
N ASP A 387 -8.54 -5.56 -28.53
CA ASP A 387 -8.29 -5.53 -29.98
C ASP A 387 -8.08 -4.11 -30.53
N ASP A 388 -8.28 -3.07 -29.72
CA ASP A 388 -8.04 -1.67 -30.13
C ASP A 388 -6.58 -1.46 -30.52
N GLU A 389 -6.37 -0.65 -31.56
CA GLU A 389 -5.03 -0.30 -32.04
C GLU A 389 -4.28 0.49 -30.95
N LEU A 390 -3.08 0.02 -30.59
CA LEU A 390 -2.29 0.63 -29.51
C LEU A 390 -1.97 2.11 -29.81
N ILE A 391 -1.71 2.43 -31.08
CA ILE A 391 -1.37 3.79 -31.49
C ILE A 391 -2.55 4.73 -31.28
N GLU A 392 -3.74 4.35 -31.74
CA GLU A 392 -4.96 5.16 -31.59
C GLU A 392 -5.29 5.34 -30.11
N ALA A 393 -5.33 4.24 -29.34
CA ALA A 393 -5.60 4.29 -27.90
C ALA A 393 -4.59 5.17 -27.14
N TYR A 394 -3.30 5.12 -27.51
CA TYR A 394 -2.28 5.96 -26.90
C TYR A 394 -2.44 7.45 -27.26
N ILE A 395 -2.73 7.76 -28.52
CA ILE A 395 -2.93 9.15 -28.97
C ILE A 395 -4.15 9.75 -28.29
N ASP A 396 -5.27 9.01 -28.23
CA ASP A 396 -6.48 9.43 -27.54
C ASP A 396 -6.15 9.77 -26.08
N VAL A 397 -5.40 8.91 -25.40
CA VAL A 397 -4.99 9.18 -24.02
C VAL A 397 -4.11 10.43 -23.91
N CYS A 398 -3.19 10.67 -24.84
CA CYS A 398 -2.35 11.85 -24.81
C CYS A 398 -3.10 13.16 -25.10
N ASP A 399 -4.24 13.08 -25.79
CA ASP A 399 -5.06 14.25 -26.12
C ASP A 399 -6.09 14.55 -25.02
N TYR A 400 -6.62 13.52 -24.36
CA TYR A 400 -7.61 13.66 -23.28
C TYR A 400 -7.00 13.70 -21.86
N PHE A 401 -5.82 13.10 -21.66
CA PHE A 401 -5.11 13.07 -20.38
C PHE A 401 -3.73 13.73 -20.51
N LEU A 402 -3.21 14.27 -19.40
CA LEU A 402 -1.88 14.89 -19.33
C LEU A 402 -0.73 13.85 -19.36
N LEU A 403 -0.84 12.84 -20.22
CA LEU A 403 0.22 11.87 -20.47
C LEU A 403 1.27 12.50 -21.39
N GLU A 404 2.54 12.21 -21.13
CA GLU A 404 3.63 12.72 -21.95
C GLU A 404 3.66 12.03 -23.32
N LYS A 405 3.91 12.80 -24.38
CA LYS A 405 3.92 12.32 -25.76
C LYS A 405 5.30 11.74 -26.12
N ILE A 406 5.35 10.47 -26.51
CA ILE A 406 6.52 9.83 -27.11
C ILE A 406 6.71 10.44 -28.51
N PRO A 407 7.88 11.04 -28.80
CA PRO A 407 8.11 11.70 -30.08
C PRO A 407 7.99 10.73 -31.27
N ASN A 408 7.22 11.12 -32.29
CA ASN A 408 6.99 10.36 -33.52
C ASN A 408 6.42 8.94 -33.29
N PHE A 409 5.69 8.73 -32.18
CA PHE A 409 5.11 7.41 -31.87
C PHE A 409 4.20 6.91 -33.01
N ALA A 410 3.25 7.74 -33.45
CA ALA A 410 2.32 7.40 -34.53
C ALA A 410 2.99 7.12 -35.89
N GLU A 411 4.16 7.72 -36.15
CA GLU A 411 4.85 7.60 -37.43
C GLU A 411 5.78 6.40 -37.48
N LYS A 412 6.45 6.09 -36.36
CA LYS A 412 7.51 5.07 -36.30
C LYS A 412 7.09 3.77 -35.64
N PHE A 413 6.00 3.75 -34.87
CA PHE A 413 5.55 2.54 -34.20
C PHE A 413 4.72 1.67 -35.15
N PRO A 414 4.86 0.34 -35.16
CA PRO A 414 4.12 -0.52 -36.09
C PRO A 414 2.63 -0.57 -35.76
N LYS A 415 1.78 -0.44 -36.78
CA LYS A 415 0.30 -0.47 -36.65
C LYS A 415 -0.29 -1.84 -36.35
N GLU A 416 0.50 -2.89 -36.48
CA GLU A 416 0.07 -4.29 -36.23
C GLU A 416 -0.10 -4.63 -34.75
N PHE A 417 0.21 -3.70 -33.84
CA PHE A 417 0.06 -3.90 -32.41
C PHE A 417 -1.26 -3.32 -31.89
N SER A 418 -2.08 -4.19 -31.33
CA SER A 418 -3.22 -3.82 -30.47
C SER A 418 -2.89 -3.89 -28.98
N LEU A 419 -3.78 -3.37 -28.13
CA LEU A 419 -3.62 -3.34 -26.67
C LEU A 419 -3.43 -4.71 -26.04
N LYS A 420 -3.90 -5.79 -26.68
CA LYS A 420 -3.68 -7.17 -26.23
C LYS A 420 -2.21 -7.53 -26.05
N HIS A 421 -1.31 -6.86 -26.77
CA HIS A 421 0.13 -7.10 -26.76
C HIS A 421 0.90 -6.21 -25.77
N ILE A 422 0.26 -5.22 -25.13
CA ILE A 422 0.95 -4.10 -24.47
C ILE A 422 1.93 -4.54 -23.36
N THR A 423 1.56 -5.57 -22.60
CA THR A 423 2.43 -6.08 -21.53
C THR A 423 3.62 -6.88 -22.06
N GLU A 424 3.49 -7.53 -23.22
CA GLU A 424 4.60 -8.24 -23.87
C GLU A 424 5.51 -7.27 -24.62
N ILE A 425 4.96 -6.19 -25.19
CA ILE A 425 5.73 -5.05 -25.72
C ILE A 425 6.62 -4.46 -24.61
N TRP A 426 6.06 -4.21 -23.43
CA TRP A 426 6.84 -3.80 -22.26
C TRP A 426 7.99 -4.76 -21.96
N LYS A 427 7.69 -6.06 -21.80
CA LYS A 427 8.70 -7.06 -21.45
C LYS A 427 9.81 -7.15 -22.51
N TYR A 428 9.47 -7.01 -23.78
CA TYR A 428 10.42 -6.99 -24.88
C TYR A 428 11.28 -5.72 -24.85
N ALA A 429 10.67 -4.55 -24.65
CA ALA A 429 11.36 -3.27 -24.57
C ALA A 429 12.36 -3.21 -23.41
N VAL A 430 12.02 -3.75 -22.25
CA VAL A 430 12.94 -3.87 -21.10
C VAL A 430 14.17 -4.72 -21.47
N LYS A 431 13.96 -5.89 -22.09
CA LYS A 431 15.06 -6.76 -22.52
C LYS A 431 15.92 -6.10 -23.59
N TYR A 432 15.30 -5.43 -24.55
CA TYR A 432 15.99 -4.67 -25.59
C TYR A 432 16.89 -3.58 -24.98
N GLN A 433 16.39 -2.79 -24.03
CA GLN A 433 17.19 -1.76 -23.36
C GLN A 433 18.41 -2.37 -22.65
N GLN A 434 18.22 -3.50 -21.95
CA GLN A 434 19.35 -4.19 -21.30
C GLN A 434 20.41 -4.66 -22.30
N GLU A 435 19.97 -5.23 -23.42
CA GLU A 435 20.89 -5.68 -24.48
C GLU A 435 21.65 -4.52 -25.13
N GLN A 436 21.04 -3.33 -25.26
CA GLN A 436 21.73 -2.15 -25.77
C GLN A 436 22.75 -1.61 -24.76
N ILE A 437 22.39 -1.54 -23.48
CA ILE A 437 23.31 -1.12 -22.41
C ILE A 437 24.53 -2.04 -22.37
N ALA A 438 24.32 -3.35 -22.50
CA ALA A 438 25.40 -4.36 -22.55
C ALA A 438 26.23 -4.36 -23.85
N LYS A 439 25.87 -3.55 -24.86
CA LYS A 439 26.65 -3.37 -26.11
C LYS A 439 27.41 -2.05 -26.16
N LEU A 440 27.00 -1.09 -25.34
CA LEU A 440 27.59 0.26 -25.26
C LEU A 440 28.70 0.37 -24.22
N GLN A 441 28.83 -0.66 -23.36
CA GLN A 441 29.89 -0.81 -22.37
C GLN A 441 31.03 -1.66 -22.93
#